data_AF-A0A7L4IEI2-F1
#
_entry.id   AF-A0A7L4IEI2-F1
#
_cell.length_a   1.000
_cell.length_b   1.000
_cell.length_c   1.000
_cell.angle_alpha   90.00
_cell.angle_beta   90.00
_cell.angle_gamma   90.00
#
_symmetry.space_group_name_H-M   'P 1'
#
loop_
_entity.id
_entity.type
_entity.pdbx_description
1 polymer ?
#
loop_
_entity_poly.entity_id
_entity_poly.type
_entity_poly.pdbx_seq_one_letter_code
_entity_poly.pdbx_strand_id
1 'polypeptide(L)'
;KGTATPEKATITLDAMKMLDPCRLKPDSIEMERIITVFDETIAKLELSSLIPHIIESLDRLADMLGPEITNSLIKHQKLSNEMEHLLASSDEGDTMRAEEQQGCLRLLEQRLKCSVRNVLRLLLAKPSLCQTLKYEAWMKESPAEVLIKAFAEFRNLMVDRLLTSPVEEEEQIQFMEDISLQIKKNTEAITALQAELAEAIRTREEEIRRKDNGIKDLKTSIQDLTKDCKAGIQQIKQEGEKQRKEELQASQARCATLQQDIQQEGAQLNALVLEHRASELALRK
;
A
#
# COMPACT_ATOMS: atom_id res chain seq x y z
N LYS A 1 13.84 -31.50 -22.05
CA LYS A 1 13.90 -30.18 -22.72
C LYS A 1 14.04 -29.14 -21.61
N GLY A 2 15.17 -28.45 -21.59
CA GLY A 2 15.71 -27.73 -20.43
C GLY A 2 14.90 -26.51 -20.04
N THR A 3 14.80 -26.34 -18.73
CA THR A 3 14.28 -25.18 -18.00
C THR A 3 15.35 -24.07 -18.02
N ALA A 4 15.13 -23.04 -18.83
CA ALA A 4 15.95 -21.82 -18.81
C ALA A 4 15.26 -20.77 -17.92
N THR A 5 15.55 -20.81 -16.63
CA THR A 5 15.29 -19.69 -15.71
C THR A 5 16.32 -19.68 -14.58
N PRO A 6 17.51 -19.08 -14.82
CA PRO A 6 18.27 -18.45 -13.73
C PRO A 6 18.78 -17.04 -14.07
N GLU A 7 18.46 -16.47 -15.23
CA GLU A 7 19.06 -15.22 -15.69
C GLU A 7 18.61 -13.99 -14.87
N LYS A 8 17.33 -13.92 -14.51
CA LYS A 8 16.76 -12.73 -13.84
C LYS A 8 17.29 -12.52 -12.42
N ALA A 9 17.57 -13.60 -11.68
CA ALA A 9 18.13 -13.53 -10.33
C ALA A 9 19.64 -13.21 -10.33
N THR A 10 20.34 -13.64 -11.39
CA THR A 10 21.78 -13.39 -11.55
C THR A 10 22.06 -11.93 -11.88
N ILE A 11 21.21 -11.30 -12.70
CA ILE A 11 21.31 -9.87 -13.05
C ILE A 11 21.06 -8.97 -11.82
N THR A 12 20.12 -9.33 -10.94
CA THR A 12 19.86 -8.56 -9.69
C THR A 12 21.00 -8.67 -8.67
N LEU A 13 21.68 -9.81 -8.61
CA LEU A 13 22.80 -9.99 -7.68
C LEU A 13 24.04 -9.23 -8.14
N ASP A 14 24.28 -9.18 -9.46
CA ASP A 14 25.41 -8.44 -10.05
C ASP A 14 25.17 -6.92 -9.99
N ALA A 15 23.92 -6.50 -10.20
CA ALA A 15 23.42 -5.14 -9.97
C ALA A 15 23.67 -4.63 -8.55
N MET A 16 23.35 -5.45 -7.54
CA MET A 16 23.58 -5.08 -6.13
C MET A 16 25.08 -5.02 -5.78
N LYS A 17 25.92 -5.81 -6.44
CA LYS A 17 27.37 -5.78 -6.28
C LYS A 17 28.04 -4.58 -6.94
N MET A 18 27.42 -3.95 -7.94
CA MET A 18 27.92 -2.70 -8.54
C MET A 18 27.72 -1.49 -7.64
N LEU A 19 26.74 -1.53 -6.72
CA LEU A 19 26.43 -0.44 -5.79
C LEU A 19 27.20 -0.52 -4.47
N ASP A 20 27.94 -1.60 -4.23
CA ASP A 20 28.71 -1.78 -3.01
C ASP A 20 30.08 -1.11 -3.15
N PRO A 21 30.46 -0.13 -2.30
CA PRO A 21 31.77 0.55 -2.34
C PRO A 21 32.99 -0.37 -2.10
N CYS A 22 32.83 -1.69 -2.03
CA CYS A 22 33.80 -2.60 -1.44
C CYS A 22 34.77 -3.27 -2.42
N ARG A 23 35.11 -2.66 -3.57
CA ARG A 23 36.08 -3.31 -4.48
C ARG A 23 37.53 -3.17 -4.02
N LEU A 24 37.82 -2.20 -3.16
CA LEU A 24 39.16 -1.92 -2.68
C LEU A 24 39.21 -2.15 -1.16
N LYS A 25 40.24 -2.84 -0.69
CA LYS A 25 40.60 -2.77 0.73
C LYS A 25 41.25 -1.41 0.98
N PRO A 26 41.31 -0.92 2.24
CA PRO A 26 42.17 0.21 2.57
C PRO A 26 43.63 -0.19 2.36
N ASP A 27 44.09 -0.20 1.11
CA ASP A 27 45.43 -0.65 0.74
C ASP A 27 46.46 0.49 0.86
N SER A 28 46.01 1.71 1.20
CA SER A 28 46.85 2.88 1.43
C SER A 28 46.99 3.22 2.91
N ILE A 29 48.23 3.43 3.34
CA ILE A 29 48.59 3.88 4.69
C ILE A 29 47.94 5.24 4.99
N GLU A 30 47.77 6.11 4.00
CA GLU A 30 47.11 7.40 4.14
C GLU A 30 45.63 7.24 4.50
N MET A 31 44.94 6.28 3.89
CA MET A 31 43.54 5.97 4.20
C MET A 31 43.39 5.49 5.65
N GLU A 32 44.21 4.54 6.07
CA GLU A 32 44.21 4.06 7.46
C GLU A 32 44.48 5.20 8.46
N ARG A 33 45.39 6.12 8.13
CA ARG A 33 45.68 7.30 8.96
C ARG A 33 44.46 8.22 9.04
N ILE A 34 43.77 8.48 7.95
CA ILE A 34 42.56 9.32 7.94
C ILE A 34 41.47 8.69 8.81
N ILE A 35 41.21 7.39 8.64
CA ILE A 35 40.21 6.65 9.44
C ILE A 35 40.58 6.69 10.92
N THR A 36 41.84 6.44 11.24
CA THR A 36 42.33 6.46 12.63
C THR A 36 42.14 7.84 13.28
N VAL A 37 42.35 8.94 12.53
CA VAL A 37 42.10 10.29 13.04
C VAL A 37 40.61 10.50 13.37
N PHE A 38 39.70 9.98 12.54
CA PHE A 38 38.27 10.03 12.84
C PHE A 38 37.91 9.21 14.08
N ASP A 39 38.39 7.97 14.16
CA ASP A 39 38.12 7.09 15.29
C ASP A 39 38.67 7.70 16.61
N GLU A 40 39.87 8.28 16.56
CA GLU A 40 40.46 8.99 17.71
C GLU A 40 39.68 10.26 18.07
N THR A 41 39.17 11.00 17.08
CA THR A 41 38.37 12.21 17.30
C THR A 41 37.03 11.89 17.92
N ILE A 42 36.34 10.85 17.44
CA ILE A 42 35.09 10.35 18.00
C ILE A 42 35.33 9.91 19.46
N ALA A 43 36.35 9.10 19.71
CA ALA A 43 36.67 8.63 21.07
C ALA A 43 36.96 9.80 22.04
N LYS A 44 37.68 10.83 21.58
CA LYS A 44 37.95 12.04 22.38
C LYS A 44 36.68 12.86 22.60
N LEU A 45 35.80 12.96 21.62
CA LEU A 45 34.53 13.69 21.72
C LEU A 45 33.59 13.00 22.71
N GLU A 46 33.45 11.68 22.62
CA GLU A 46 32.73 10.86 23.58
C GLU A 46 33.28 11.06 24.99
N LEU A 47 34.60 10.96 25.17
CA LEU A 47 35.19 11.11 26.50
C LEU A 47 35.04 12.54 27.05
N SER A 48 35.11 13.55 26.19
CA SER A 48 34.88 14.95 26.56
C SER A 48 33.43 15.19 27.00
N SER A 49 32.46 14.53 26.34
CA SER A 49 31.05 14.67 26.69
C SER A 49 30.69 14.06 28.05
N LEU A 50 31.54 13.15 28.56
CA LEU A 50 31.39 12.58 29.90
C LEU A 50 31.89 13.50 31.01
N ILE A 51 32.77 14.47 30.72
CA ILE A 51 33.42 15.32 31.74
C ILE A 51 32.41 15.99 32.69
N PRO A 52 31.31 16.62 32.20
CA PRO A 52 30.32 17.22 33.11
C PRO A 52 29.70 16.21 34.07
N HIS A 53 29.35 15.02 33.59
CA HIS A 53 28.77 13.94 34.39
C HIS A 53 29.73 13.39 35.44
N ILE A 54 31.01 13.26 35.08
CA ILE A 54 32.06 12.83 36.00
C ILE A 54 32.25 13.89 37.10
N ILE A 55 32.15 15.17 36.76
CA ILE A 55 32.24 16.27 37.72
C ILE A 55 31.03 16.28 38.68
N GLU A 56 29.81 16.04 38.18
CA GLU A 56 28.59 15.92 39.02
C GLU A 56 28.69 14.80 40.06
N SER A 57 29.42 13.72 39.73
CA SER A 57 29.56 12.51 40.55
C SER A 57 30.96 12.34 41.15
N LEU A 58 31.75 13.41 41.19
CA LEU A 58 33.17 13.36 41.51
C LEU A 58 33.45 12.72 42.88
N ASP A 59 32.62 12.99 43.89
CA ASP A 59 32.78 12.44 45.24
C ASP A 59 32.70 10.90 45.27
N ARG A 60 31.90 10.31 44.39
CA ARG A 60 31.76 8.84 44.27
C ARG A 60 32.88 8.23 43.45
N LEU A 61 33.37 8.98 42.46
CA LEU A 61 34.36 8.51 41.49
C LEU A 61 35.80 8.80 41.93
N ALA A 62 36.02 9.65 42.94
CA ALA A 62 37.34 10.15 43.33
C ALA A 62 38.36 9.04 43.60
N ASP A 63 37.95 7.97 44.29
CA ASP A 63 38.81 6.83 44.60
C ASP A 63 39.21 6.06 43.34
N MET A 64 38.29 5.93 42.38
CA MET A 64 38.51 5.23 41.11
C MET A 64 39.39 6.06 40.16
N LEU A 65 39.16 7.37 40.09
CA LEU A 65 39.89 8.31 39.23
C LEU A 65 41.32 8.55 39.75
N GLY A 66 41.50 8.52 41.07
CA GLY A 66 42.75 8.84 41.74
C GLY A 66 43.06 10.35 41.80
N PRO A 67 44.00 10.76 42.64
CA PRO A 67 44.18 12.17 43.01
C PRO A 67 44.58 13.08 41.85
N GLU A 68 45.32 12.58 40.87
CA GLU A 68 45.78 13.37 39.73
C GLU A 68 44.62 13.76 38.79
N ILE A 69 43.73 12.80 38.47
CA ILE A 69 42.58 13.02 37.60
C ILE A 69 41.53 13.87 38.33
N THR A 70 41.23 13.53 39.59
CA THR A 70 40.31 14.28 40.44
C THR A 70 40.74 15.74 40.58
N ASN A 71 42.02 16.02 40.84
CA ASN A 71 42.52 17.40 40.90
C ASN A 71 42.43 18.13 39.56
N SER A 72 42.64 17.43 38.43
CA SER A 72 42.49 18.04 37.10
C SER A 72 41.03 18.39 36.79
N LEU A 73 40.08 17.55 37.23
CA LEU A 73 38.64 17.79 37.09
C LEU A 73 38.15 18.93 37.99
N ILE A 74 38.63 19.02 39.23
CA ILE A 74 38.34 20.15 40.13
C ILE A 74 38.84 21.47 39.52
N LYS A 75 40.05 21.48 38.94
CA LYS A 75 40.58 22.64 38.22
C LYS A 75 39.71 22.99 37.01
N HIS A 76 39.27 21.99 36.25
CA HIS A 76 38.37 22.18 35.11
C HIS A 76 37.05 22.83 35.55
N GLN A 77 36.41 22.28 36.58
CA GLN A 77 35.15 22.80 37.12
C GLN A 77 35.26 24.26 37.56
N LYS A 78 36.36 24.64 38.25
CA LYS A 78 36.61 26.04 38.62
C LYS A 78 36.66 26.96 37.41
N LEU A 79 37.36 26.54 36.35
CA LEU A 79 37.43 27.31 35.09
C LEU A 79 36.08 27.41 34.39
N SER A 80 35.27 26.35 34.41
CA SER A 80 33.92 26.36 33.83
C SER A 80 33.01 27.32 34.60
N ASN A 81 33.05 27.29 35.93
CA ASN A 81 32.28 28.21 36.77
C ASN A 81 32.73 29.68 36.55
N GLU A 82 34.04 29.94 36.45
CA GLU A 82 34.57 31.26 36.08
C GLU A 82 34.01 31.74 34.73
N MET A 83 33.84 30.84 33.76
CA MET A 83 33.33 31.16 32.42
C MET A 83 31.84 31.45 32.45
N GLU A 84 31.06 30.62 33.13
CA GLU A 84 29.62 30.83 33.32
C GLU A 84 29.34 32.16 34.01
N HIS A 85 30.10 32.52 35.06
CA HIS A 85 29.98 33.80 35.75
C HIS A 85 30.29 34.99 34.82
N LEU A 86 31.36 34.91 34.02
CA LEU A 86 31.71 35.97 33.07
C LEU A 86 30.66 36.15 31.97
N LEU A 87 30.08 35.06 31.49
CA LEU A 87 29.00 35.09 30.49
C LEU A 87 27.71 35.69 31.09
N ALA A 88 27.35 35.31 32.32
CA ALA A 88 26.18 35.85 33.01
C ALA A 88 26.31 37.36 33.31
N SER A 89 27.53 37.85 33.57
CA SER A 89 27.80 39.29 33.82
C SER A 89 27.81 40.16 32.55
N SER A 90 27.78 39.56 31.36
CA SER A 90 27.98 40.27 30.09
C SER A 90 26.70 40.91 29.53
N ASP A 91 25.52 40.60 30.08
CA ASP A 91 24.23 41.11 29.60
C ASP A 91 23.97 42.59 29.97
N GLU A 92 24.81 43.19 30.82
CA GLU A 92 24.68 44.59 31.25
C GLU A 92 25.48 45.57 30.36
N GLY A 93 24.97 45.79 29.14
CA GLY A 93 24.90 47.09 28.43
C GLY A 93 26.10 48.05 28.27
N ASP A 94 27.35 47.70 28.60
CA ASP A 94 28.46 48.68 28.63
C ASP A 94 29.55 48.41 27.55
N THR A 95 29.53 49.19 26.47
CA THR A 95 30.35 48.97 25.26
C THR A 95 31.86 49.09 25.45
N MET A 96 32.33 49.84 26.45
CA MET A 96 33.78 50.01 26.73
C MET A 96 34.36 48.84 27.53
N ARG A 97 33.53 48.15 28.32
CA ARG A 97 33.88 46.93 29.06
C ARG A 97 33.96 45.70 28.15
N ALA A 98 33.35 45.77 26.96
CA ALA A 98 33.25 44.65 26.04
C ALA A 98 34.61 44.16 25.49
N GLU A 99 35.55 45.07 25.19
CA GLU A 99 36.87 44.68 24.63
C GLU A 99 37.77 43.97 25.67
N GLU A 100 37.82 44.49 26.90
CA GLU A 100 38.54 43.87 28.02
C GLU A 100 37.89 42.52 28.41
N GLN A 101 36.55 42.48 28.46
CA GLN A 101 35.78 41.25 28.70
C GLN A 101 36.08 40.20 27.61
N GLN A 102 36.16 40.60 26.34
CA GLN A 102 36.49 39.71 25.23
C GLN A 102 37.93 39.16 25.32
N GLY A 103 38.88 39.96 25.82
CA GLY A 103 40.24 39.50 26.13
C GLY A 103 40.25 38.43 27.23
N CYS A 104 39.52 38.67 28.32
CA CYS A 104 39.36 37.72 29.42
C CYS A 104 38.66 36.41 28.98
N LEU A 105 37.61 36.50 28.18
CA LEU A 105 36.91 35.34 27.63
C LEU A 105 37.83 34.49 26.75
N ARG A 106 38.63 35.11 25.87
CA ARG A 106 39.60 34.37 25.04
C ARG A 106 40.67 33.67 25.87
N LEU A 107 41.17 34.32 26.92
CA LEU A 107 42.13 33.70 27.84
C LEU A 107 41.50 32.51 28.58
N LEU A 108 40.27 32.66 29.05
CA LEU A 108 39.57 31.61 29.78
C LEU A 108 39.19 30.43 28.88
N GLU A 109 38.75 30.70 27.65
CA GLU A 109 38.53 29.68 26.62
C GLU A 109 39.81 28.87 26.39
N GLN A 110 40.97 29.52 26.29
CA GLN A 110 42.24 28.84 26.12
C GLN A 110 42.61 27.99 27.36
N ARG A 111 42.37 28.51 28.57
CA ARG A 111 42.57 27.74 29.82
C ARG A 111 41.66 26.52 29.89
N LEU A 112 40.40 26.66 29.48
CA LEU A 112 39.43 25.57 29.38
C LEU A 112 39.89 24.51 28.37
N LYS A 113 40.30 24.92 27.17
CA LYS A 113 40.86 24.02 26.14
C LYS A 113 42.04 23.22 26.69
N CYS A 114 42.99 23.88 27.34
CA CYS A 114 44.15 23.23 27.95
C CYS A 114 43.74 22.27 29.07
N SER A 115 42.76 22.66 29.89
CA SER A 115 42.24 21.85 30.98
C SER A 115 41.56 20.57 30.47
N VAL A 116 40.68 20.67 29.47
CA VAL A 116 40.05 19.51 28.81
C VAL A 116 41.11 18.60 28.21
N ARG A 117 42.09 19.16 27.48
CA ARG A 117 43.20 18.36 26.91
C ARG A 117 43.99 17.62 27.99
N ASN A 118 44.24 18.24 29.13
CA ASN A 118 44.94 17.58 30.23
C ASN A 118 44.10 16.45 30.85
N VAL A 119 42.80 16.69 31.09
CA VAL A 119 41.88 15.66 31.59
C VAL A 119 41.82 14.47 30.62
N LEU A 120 41.64 14.73 29.32
CA LEU A 120 41.61 13.69 28.29
C LEU A 120 42.92 12.91 28.23
N ARG A 121 44.07 13.57 28.30
CA ARG A 121 45.39 12.90 28.32
C ARG A 121 45.50 11.94 29.51
N LEU A 122 45.06 12.36 30.69
CA LEU A 122 45.10 11.53 31.89
C LEU A 122 44.13 10.35 31.83
N LEU A 123 42.92 10.57 31.28
CA LEU A 123 41.93 9.51 31.09
C LEU A 123 42.38 8.48 30.04
N LEU A 124 42.87 8.94 28.88
CA LEU A 124 43.36 8.08 27.80
C LEU A 124 44.59 7.27 28.20
N ALA A 125 45.39 7.73 29.17
CA ALA A 125 46.48 6.94 29.75
C ALA A 125 45.98 5.72 30.55
N LYS A 126 44.68 5.64 30.88
CA LYS A 126 44.04 4.54 31.60
C LYS A 126 42.78 4.04 30.85
N PRO A 127 42.93 3.25 29.77
CA PRO A 127 41.81 2.83 28.93
C PRO A 127 40.71 2.05 29.65
N SER A 128 41.07 1.22 30.65
CA SER A 128 40.11 0.47 31.46
C SER A 128 39.18 1.37 32.28
N LEU A 129 39.72 2.47 32.81
CA LEU A 129 38.94 3.49 33.53
C LEU A 129 37.93 4.15 32.59
N CYS A 130 38.34 4.50 31.36
CA CYS A 130 37.44 5.09 30.38
C CYS A 130 36.25 4.17 30.03
N GLN A 131 36.47 2.85 29.94
CA GLN A 131 35.39 1.90 29.69
C GLN A 131 34.39 1.87 30.85
N THR A 132 34.87 1.81 32.09
CA THR A 132 34.02 1.86 33.28
C THR A 132 33.21 3.16 33.35
N LEU A 133 33.85 4.30 33.10
CA LEU A 133 33.19 5.61 33.09
C LEU A 133 32.12 5.71 31.99
N LYS A 134 32.35 5.11 30.82
CA LYS A 134 31.33 5.01 29.77
C LYS A 134 30.11 4.24 30.27
N TYR A 135 30.28 3.04 30.82
CA TYR A 135 29.15 2.27 31.37
C TYR A 135 28.38 3.01 32.46
N GLU A 136 29.08 3.75 33.32
CA GLU A 136 28.46 4.48 34.43
C GLU A 136 27.71 5.74 33.97
N ALA A 137 28.17 6.37 32.88
CA ALA A 137 27.57 7.58 32.32
C ALA A 137 26.52 7.32 31.22
N TRP A 138 26.39 6.10 30.70
CA TRP A 138 25.45 5.70 29.65
C TRP A 138 23.95 5.91 29.97
N MET A 139 23.61 6.36 31.18
CA MET A 139 22.22 6.52 31.63
C MET A 139 21.63 7.92 31.35
N LYS A 140 22.41 8.88 30.84
CA LYS A 140 21.92 10.24 30.52
C LYS A 140 22.27 10.62 29.08
N GLU A 141 21.29 11.16 28.35
CA GLU A 141 21.50 11.75 27.03
C GLU A 141 22.35 13.02 27.17
N SER A 142 23.51 13.03 26.50
CA SER A 142 24.37 14.22 26.44
C SER A 142 23.93 15.11 25.27
N PRO A 143 23.90 16.45 25.43
CA PRO A 143 23.72 17.36 24.31
C PRO A 143 24.75 17.16 23.17
N ALA A 144 25.90 16.56 23.49
CA ALA A 144 26.95 16.24 22.52
C ALA A 144 26.65 14.99 21.67
N GLU A 145 25.61 14.20 22.00
CA GLU A 145 25.28 12.95 21.29
C GLU A 145 24.99 13.19 19.80
N VAL A 146 24.30 14.29 19.48
CA VAL A 146 24.04 14.70 18.09
C VAL A 146 25.35 14.92 17.32
N LEU A 147 26.34 15.55 17.98
CA LEU A 147 27.64 15.80 17.37
C LEU A 147 28.45 14.51 17.22
N ILE A 148 28.43 13.63 18.22
CA ILE A 148 29.09 12.31 18.18
C ILE A 148 28.53 11.50 17.01
N LYS A 149 27.20 11.43 16.89
CA LYS A 149 26.53 10.74 15.79
C LYS A 149 26.88 11.34 14.43
N ALA A 150 26.87 12.66 14.30
CA ALA A 150 27.26 13.34 13.06
C ALA A 150 28.71 13.03 12.66
N PHE A 151 29.64 12.96 13.62
CA PHE A 151 31.02 12.54 13.36
C PHE A 151 31.14 11.07 12.96
N ALA A 152 30.33 10.18 13.56
CA ALA A 152 30.28 8.77 13.16
C ALA A 152 29.73 8.60 11.73
N GLU A 153 28.67 9.33 11.38
CA GLU A 153 28.13 9.39 10.01
C GLU A 153 29.16 9.94 9.02
N PHE A 154 29.85 11.02 9.38
CA PHE A 154 30.90 11.60 8.56
C PHE A 154 32.09 10.66 8.36
N ARG A 155 32.49 9.93 9.42
CA ARG A 155 33.52 8.89 9.35
C ARG A 155 33.13 7.79 8.35
N ASN A 156 31.88 7.35 8.36
CA ASN A 156 31.39 6.35 7.40
C ASN A 156 31.38 6.90 5.97
N LEU A 157 30.88 8.12 5.77
CA LEU A 157 30.92 8.78 4.45
C LEU A 157 32.35 8.92 3.92
N MET A 158 33.31 9.25 4.79
CA MET A 158 34.73 9.35 4.42
C MET A 158 35.30 7.99 4.05
N VAL A 159 34.93 6.92 4.76
CA VAL A 159 35.32 5.56 4.39
C VAL A 159 34.76 5.22 3.01
N ASP A 160 33.48 5.45 2.76
CA ASP A 160 32.86 5.18 1.46
C ASP A 160 33.58 5.95 0.33
N ARG A 161 33.86 7.24 0.55
CA ARG A 161 34.59 8.08 -0.43
C ARG A 161 36.03 7.64 -0.66
N LEU A 162 36.72 7.15 0.37
CA LEU A 162 38.11 6.69 0.25
C LEU A 162 38.20 5.31 -0.40
N LEU A 163 37.14 4.49 -0.30
CA LEU A 163 37.05 3.19 -0.95
C LEU A 163 36.52 3.26 -2.38
N THR A 164 35.87 4.36 -2.76
CA THR A 164 35.27 4.54 -4.09
C THR A 164 36.21 5.30 -5.02
N SER A 165 36.57 4.68 -6.14
CA SER A 165 37.30 5.36 -7.22
C SER A 165 36.38 6.34 -7.99
N PRO A 166 36.89 7.44 -8.57
CA PRO A 166 36.09 8.33 -9.43
C PRO A 166 35.42 7.60 -10.61
N VAL A 167 36.06 6.53 -11.12
CA VAL A 167 35.48 5.71 -12.20
C VAL A 167 34.32 4.86 -11.66
N GLU A 168 34.45 4.30 -10.47
CA GLU A 168 33.39 3.52 -9.83
C GLU A 168 32.18 4.40 -9.49
N GLU A 169 32.40 5.64 -9.06
CA GLU A 169 31.33 6.62 -8.82
C GLU A 169 30.55 6.93 -10.12
N GLU A 170 31.24 7.17 -11.23
CA GLU A 170 30.60 7.38 -12.54
C GLU A 170 29.84 6.14 -13.02
N GLU A 171 30.42 4.95 -12.85
CA GLU A 171 29.76 3.67 -13.19
C GLU A 171 28.48 3.45 -12.36
N GLN A 172 28.50 3.79 -11.07
CA GLN A 172 27.31 3.73 -10.22
C GLN A 172 26.23 4.73 -10.65
N ILE A 173 26.61 5.96 -11.01
CA ILE A 173 25.69 6.98 -11.52
C ILE A 173 25.02 6.47 -12.81
N GLN A 174 25.82 6.05 -13.79
CA GLN A 174 25.31 5.55 -15.07
C GLN A 174 24.38 4.35 -14.87
N PHE A 175 24.76 3.43 -13.98
CA PHE A 175 23.96 2.26 -13.65
C PHE A 175 22.60 2.63 -13.02
N MET A 176 22.59 3.60 -12.10
CA MET A 176 21.37 4.10 -11.47
C MET A 176 20.45 4.81 -12.48
N GLU A 177 21.02 5.56 -13.43
CA GLU A 177 20.28 6.18 -14.53
C GLU A 177 19.63 5.14 -15.45
N ASP A 178 20.37 4.09 -15.82
CA ASP A 178 19.87 2.99 -16.64
C ASP A 178 18.72 2.24 -15.97
N ILE A 179 18.84 1.95 -14.67
CA ILE A 179 17.74 1.38 -13.87
C ILE A 179 16.54 2.32 -13.88
N SER A 180 16.75 3.61 -13.65
CA SER A 180 15.67 4.61 -13.59
C SER A 180 14.93 4.69 -14.92
N LEU A 181 15.67 4.66 -16.04
CA LEU A 181 15.10 4.61 -17.38
C LEU A 181 14.29 3.33 -17.61
N GLN A 182 14.79 2.18 -17.16
CA GLN A 182 14.08 0.91 -17.28
C GLN A 182 12.81 0.89 -16.43
N ILE A 183 12.85 1.43 -15.20
CA ILE A 183 11.68 1.57 -14.33
C ILE A 183 10.63 2.45 -15.00
N LYS A 184 11.04 3.57 -15.60
CA LYS A 184 10.13 4.46 -16.34
C LYS A 184 9.44 3.73 -17.50
N LYS A 185 10.22 3.07 -18.36
CA LYS A 185 9.67 2.28 -19.50
C LYS A 185 8.72 1.18 -19.03
N ASN A 186 9.09 0.45 -17.98
CA ASN A 186 8.24 -0.60 -17.42
C ASN A 186 6.94 -0.03 -16.86
N THR A 187 7.00 1.12 -16.19
CA THR A 187 5.82 1.81 -15.64
C THR A 187 4.88 2.24 -16.75
N GLU A 188 5.40 2.85 -17.83
CA GLU A 188 4.62 3.22 -19.02
C GLU A 188 3.97 2.01 -19.70
N ALA A 189 4.68 0.89 -19.81
CA ALA A 189 4.12 -0.34 -20.37
C ALA A 189 3.01 -0.93 -19.48
N ILE A 190 3.20 -0.92 -18.15
CA ILE A 190 2.20 -1.40 -17.19
C ILE A 190 0.93 -0.54 -17.27
N THR A 191 1.06 0.78 -17.31
CA THR A 191 -0.11 1.68 -17.39
C THR A 191 -0.86 1.51 -18.71
N ALA A 192 -0.15 1.35 -19.84
CA ALA A 192 -0.77 1.06 -21.14
C ALA A 192 -1.55 -0.26 -21.11
N LEU A 193 -0.94 -1.35 -20.62
CA LEU A 193 -1.60 -2.66 -20.51
C LEU A 193 -2.81 -2.64 -19.56
N GLN A 194 -2.73 -1.88 -18.46
CA GLN A 194 -3.86 -1.70 -17.55
C GLN A 194 -5.02 -0.95 -18.22
N ALA A 195 -4.74 0.07 -19.04
CA ALA A 195 -5.75 0.78 -19.80
C ALA A 195 -6.42 -0.12 -20.86
N GLU A 196 -5.63 -0.92 -21.60
CA GLU A 196 -6.15 -1.89 -22.56
C GLU A 196 -7.04 -2.94 -21.89
N LEU A 197 -6.61 -3.47 -20.73
CA LEU A 197 -7.40 -4.42 -19.96
C LEU A 197 -8.72 -3.81 -19.48
N ALA A 198 -8.70 -2.58 -19.00
CA ALA A 198 -9.91 -1.88 -18.56
C ALA A 198 -10.91 -1.69 -19.72
N GLU A 199 -10.42 -1.33 -20.91
CA GLU A 199 -11.30 -1.16 -22.07
C GLU A 199 -11.84 -2.50 -22.60
N ALA A 200 -11.03 -3.56 -22.57
CA ALA A 200 -11.48 -4.91 -22.91
C ALA A 200 -12.57 -5.40 -21.94
N ILE A 201 -12.43 -5.14 -20.64
CA ILE A 201 -13.45 -5.45 -19.63
C ILE A 201 -14.73 -4.67 -19.91
N ARG A 202 -14.64 -3.35 -20.12
CA ARG A 202 -15.79 -2.50 -20.44
C ARG A 202 -16.55 -3.00 -21.68
N THR A 203 -15.81 -3.33 -22.74
CA THR A 203 -16.40 -3.84 -24.00
C THR A 203 -17.15 -5.14 -23.75
N ARG A 204 -16.53 -6.08 -23.01
CA ARG A 204 -17.17 -7.34 -22.64
C ARG A 204 -18.43 -7.13 -21.81
N GLU A 205 -18.40 -6.23 -20.82
CA GLU A 205 -19.57 -5.91 -20.01
C GLU A 205 -20.71 -5.31 -20.83
N GLU A 206 -20.40 -4.45 -21.80
CA GLU A 206 -21.39 -3.88 -22.71
C GLU A 206 -22.05 -4.96 -23.59
N GLU A 207 -21.27 -5.92 -24.09
CA GLU A 207 -21.83 -7.06 -24.81
C GLU A 207 -22.72 -7.94 -23.94
N ILE A 208 -22.33 -8.17 -22.68
CA ILE A 208 -23.14 -8.92 -21.71
C ILE A 208 -24.46 -8.19 -21.47
N ARG A 209 -24.42 -6.88 -21.18
CA ARG A 209 -25.62 -6.05 -21.01
C ARG A 209 -26.56 -6.13 -22.22
N ARG A 210 -26.01 -6.05 -23.44
CA ARG A 210 -26.79 -6.17 -24.68
C ARG A 210 -27.49 -7.52 -24.79
N LYS A 211 -26.77 -8.61 -24.48
CA LYS A 211 -27.33 -9.97 -24.51
C LYS A 211 -28.40 -10.16 -23.43
N ASP A 212 -28.17 -9.65 -22.22
CA ASP A 212 -29.13 -9.74 -21.12
C ASP A 212 -30.43 -8.99 -21.43
N ASN A 213 -30.34 -7.81 -22.04
CA ASN A 213 -31.51 -7.08 -22.54
C ASN A 213 -32.28 -7.90 -23.59
N GLY A 214 -31.58 -8.48 -24.57
CA GLY A 214 -32.22 -9.35 -25.56
C GLY A 214 -32.91 -10.57 -24.95
N ILE A 215 -32.30 -11.20 -23.94
CA ILE A 215 -32.91 -12.31 -23.18
C ILE A 215 -34.19 -11.84 -22.48
N LYS A 216 -34.17 -10.66 -21.85
CA LYS A 216 -35.33 -10.10 -21.16
C LYS A 216 -36.49 -9.80 -22.12
N ASP A 217 -36.20 -9.22 -23.28
CA ASP A 217 -37.20 -8.89 -24.31
C ASP A 217 -37.83 -10.15 -24.89
N LEU A 218 -37.02 -11.16 -25.20
CA LEU A 218 -37.50 -12.47 -25.66
C LEU A 218 -38.35 -13.16 -24.61
N LYS A 219 -37.94 -13.13 -23.34
CA LYS A 219 -38.71 -13.71 -22.22
C LYS A 219 -40.08 -13.05 -22.10
N THR A 220 -40.14 -11.73 -22.21
CA THR A 220 -41.39 -10.96 -22.16
C THR A 220 -42.29 -11.32 -23.35
N SER A 221 -41.72 -11.32 -24.56
CA SER A 221 -42.44 -11.69 -25.79
C SER A 221 -43.03 -13.10 -25.74
N ILE A 222 -42.27 -14.08 -25.22
CA ILE A 222 -42.75 -15.46 -25.04
C ILE A 222 -43.90 -15.51 -24.02
N GLN A 223 -43.81 -14.76 -22.92
CA GLN A 223 -44.87 -14.71 -21.91
C GLN A 223 -46.15 -14.11 -22.48
N ASP A 224 -46.05 -13.01 -23.23
CA ASP A 224 -47.18 -12.36 -23.87
C ASP A 224 -47.81 -13.26 -24.92
N LEU A 225 -47.02 -13.85 -25.82
CA LEU A 225 -47.52 -14.80 -26.82
C LEU A 225 -48.22 -16.00 -26.16
N THR A 226 -47.66 -16.54 -25.07
CA THR A 226 -48.27 -17.66 -24.34
C THR A 226 -49.63 -17.26 -23.75
N LYS A 227 -49.73 -16.04 -23.20
CA LYS A 227 -50.98 -15.50 -22.64
C LYS A 227 -52.02 -15.30 -23.74
N ASP A 228 -51.62 -14.74 -24.88
CA ASP A 228 -52.50 -14.49 -26.03
C ASP A 228 -52.98 -15.81 -26.66
N CYS A 229 -52.07 -16.77 -26.86
CA CYS A 229 -52.45 -18.11 -27.33
C CYS A 229 -53.42 -18.79 -26.37
N LYS A 230 -53.20 -18.70 -25.06
CA LYS A 230 -54.12 -19.26 -24.05
C LYS A 230 -55.50 -18.61 -24.12
N ALA A 231 -55.57 -17.29 -24.26
CA ALA A 231 -56.82 -16.56 -24.43
C ALA A 231 -57.54 -16.97 -25.72
N GLY A 232 -56.81 -17.05 -26.84
CA GLY A 232 -57.35 -17.50 -28.13
C GLY A 232 -57.90 -18.92 -28.09
N ILE A 233 -57.16 -19.86 -27.48
CA ILE A 233 -57.64 -21.24 -27.28
C ILE A 233 -58.93 -21.26 -26.44
N GLN A 234 -59.00 -20.47 -25.36
CA GLN A 234 -60.21 -20.38 -24.54
C GLN A 234 -61.40 -19.81 -25.32
N GLN A 235 -61.18 -18.78 -26.13
CA GLN A 235 -62.21 -18.18 -26.97
C GLN A 235 -62.73 -19.18 -28.02
N ILE A 236 -61.82 -19.83 -28.77
CA ILE A 236 -62.19 -20.84 -29.77
C ILE A 236 -62.99 -21.97 -29.13
N LYS A 237 -62.60 -22.40 -27.92
CA LYS A 237 -63.32 -23.44 -27.18
C LYS A 237 -64.74 -23.00 -26.82
N GLN A 238 -64.91 -21.80 -26.29
CA GLN A 238 -66.23 -21.25 -25.91
C GLN A 238 -67.13 -21.06 -27.13
N GLU A 239 -66.59 -20.52 -28.22
CA GLU A 239 -67.33 -20.33 -29.47
C GLU A 239 -67.74 -21.66 -30.09
N GLY A 240 -66.83 -22.64 -30.11
CA GLY A 240 -67.14 -24.00 -30.57
C GLY A 240 -68.19 -24.71 -29.71
N GLU A 241 -68.18 -24.53 -28.38
CA GLU A 241 -69.22 -25.07 -27.50
C GLU A 241 -70.58 -24.40 -27.73
N LYS A 242 -70.61 -23.07 -27.92
CA LYS A 242 -71.82 -22.33 -28.26
C LYS A 242 -72.41 -22.80 -29.59
N GLN A 243 -71.59 -22.87 -30.63
CA GLN A 243 -72.02 -23.31 -31.96
C GLN A 243 -72.55 -24.75 -31.93
N ARG A 244 -71.88 -25.69 -31.25
CA ARG A 244 -72.38 -27.06 -31.08
C ARG A 244 -73.74 -27.12 -30.40
N LYS A 245 -73.98 -26.27 -29.38
CA LYS A 245 -75.27 -26.22 -28.68
C LYS A 245 -76.37 -25.70 -29.59
N GLU A 246 -76.10 -24.66 -30.37
CA GLU A 246 -77.03 -24.10 -31.35
C GLU A 246 -77.35 -25.12 -32.46
N GLU A 247 -76.33 -25.79 -33.00
CA GLU A 247 -76.50 -26.84 -34.02
C GLU A 247 -77.30 -28.03 -33.49
N LEU A 248 -77.03 -28.46 -32.24
CA LEU A 248 -77.78 -29.52 -31.58
C LEU A 248 -79.26 -29.15 -31.41
N GLN A 249 -79.55 -27.94 -30.94
CA GLN A 249 -80.92 -27.44 -30.79
C GLN A 249 -81.63 -27.34 -32.14
N ALA A 250 -80.97 -26.80 -33.16
CA ALA A 250 -81.52 -26.72 -34.51
C ALA A 250 -81.79 -28.11 -35.09
N SER A 251 -80.90 -29.08 -34.86
CA SER A 251 -81.11 -30.46 -35.29
C SER A 251 -82.28 -31.12 -34.55
N GLN A 252 -82.39 -30.93 -33.23
CA GLN A 252 -83.50 -31.44 -32.43
C GLN A 252 -84.84 -30.88 -32.90
N ALA A 253 -84.90 -29.58 -33.18
CA ALA A 253 -86.10 -28.93 -33.72
C ALA A 253 -86.51 -29.52 -35.08
N ARG A 254 -85.55 -29.72 -36.00
CA ARG A 254 -85.82 -30.38 -37.29
C ARG A 254 -86.34 -31.80 -37.12
N CYS A 255 -85.75 -32.60 -36.23
CA CYS A 255 -86.23 -33.95 -35.95
C CYS A 255 -87.66 -33.94 -35.39
N ALA A 256 -87.99 -33.00 -34.50
CA ALA A 256 -89.33 -32.87 -33.94
C ALA A 256 -90.36 -32.51 -35.03
N THR A 257 -90.04 -31.59 -35.94
CA THR A 257 -90.91 -31.25 -37.08
C THR A 257 -91.13 -32.46 -37.98
N LEU A 258 -90.06 -33.15 -38.40
CA LEU A 258 -90.18 -34.35 -39.22
C LEU A 258 -91.01 -35.44 -38.54
N GLN A 259 -90.88 -35.60 -37.22
CA GLN A 259 -91.66 -36.57 -36.46
C GLN A 259 -93.14 -36.19 -36.40
N GLN A 260 -93.46 -34.90 -36.30
CA GLN A 260 -94.83 -34.39 -36.40
C GLN A 260 -95.41 -34.63 -37.80
N ASP A 261 -94.64 -34.36 -38.85
CA ASP A 261 -95.06 -34.58 -40.24
C ASP A 261 -95.35 -36.07 -40.49
N ILE A 262 -94.48 -36.97 -40.05
CA ILE A 262 -94.69 -38.43 -40.12
C ILE A 262 -95.98 -38.82 -39.40
N GLN A 263 -96.25 -38.27 -38.21
CA GLN A 263 -97.49 -38.55 -37.47
C GLN A 263 -98.72 -38.04 -38.21
N GLN A 264 -98.64 -36.85 -38.82
CA GLN A 264 -99.73 -36.26 -39.59
C GLN A 264 -100.01 -37.05 -40.87
N GLU A 265 -98.99 -37.39 -41.65
CA GLU A 265 -99.12 -38.24 -42.83
C GLU A 265 -99.64 -39.63 -42.47
N GLY A 266 -99.18 -40.21 -41.36
CA GLY A 266 -99.71 -41.46 -40.84
C GLY A 266 -101.20 -41.38 -40.48
N ALA A 267 -101.64 -40.26 -39.88
CA ALA A 267 -103.06 -40.01 -39.58
C ALA A 267 -103.88 -39.83 -40.86
N GLN A 268 -103.36 -39.08 -41.85
CA GLN A 268 -104.00 -38.91 -43.15
C GLN A 268 -104.16 -40.23 -43.89
N LEU A 269 -103.10 -41.05 -43.92
CA LEU A 269 -103.13 -42.38 -44.52
C LEU A 269 -104.18 -43.27 -43.85
N ASN A 270 -104.24 -43.28 -42.52
CA ASN A 270 -105.26 -44.03 -41.78
C ASN A 270 -106.68 -43.54 -42.09
N ALA A 271 -106.89 -42.23 -42.21
CA ALA A 271 -108.18 -41.66 -42.60
C ALA A 271 -108.58 -42.08 -44.02
N LEU A 272 -107.66 -42.00 -44.98
CA LEU A 272 -107.85 -42.47 -46.36
C LEU A 272 -108.16 -43.96 -46.42
N VAL A 273 -107.45 -44.78 -45.64
CA VAL A 273 -107.71 -46.23 -45.54
C VAL A 273 -109.12 -46.49 -45.00
N LEU A 274 -109.56 -45.75 -43.96
CA LEU A 274 -110.91 -45.85 -43.42
C LEU A 274 -111.98 -45.40 -44.42
N GLU A 275 -111.74 -44.30 -45.13
CA GLU A 275 -112.64 -43.79 -46.18
C GLU A 275 -112.76 -44.78 -47.34
N HIS A 276 -111.64 -45.30 -47.86
CA HIS A 276 -111.63 -46.34 -48.89
C HIS A 276 -112.38 -47.58 -48.41
N ARG A 277 -112.19 -48.00 -47.15
CA ARG A 277 -112.90 -49.14 -46.58
C ARG A 277 -114.41 -48.88 -46.46
N ALA A 278 -114.81 -47.65 -46.14
CA ALA A 278 -116.21 -47.24 -46.11
C ALA A 278 -116.82 -47.16 -47.52
N SER A 279 -116.11 -46.63 -48.51
CA SER A 279 -116.53 -46.60 -49.91
C SER A 279 -116.61 -48.01 -50.50
N GLU A 280 -115.69 -48.92 -50.18
CA GLU A 280 -115.79 -50.34 -50.53
C GLU A 280 -117.04 -50.99 -49.91
N LEU A 281 -117.37 -50.66 -48.65
CA LEU A 281 -118.58 -51.14 -48.00
C LEU A 281 -119.86 -50.57 -48.64
N ALA A 282 -119.83 -49.33 -49.14
CA ALA A 282 -120.96 -48.68 -49.82
C ALA A 282 -121.20 -49.22 -51.24
N LEU A 283 -120.15 -49.54 -52.00
CA LEU A 283 -120.21 -50.13 -53.34
C LEU A 283 -120.66 -51.60 -53.35
N ARG A 284 -120.71 -52.25 -52.18
CA ARG A 284 -121.22 -53.62 -52.00
C ARG A 284 -122.73 -53.69 -51.73
N LYS A 285 -123.45 -52.56 -51.84
CA LYS A 285 -124.92 -52.48 -51.85
C LYS A 285 -125.43 -52.15 -53.24
#